data_AF-A0A7H1NT82-F1
#
_entry.id   AF-A0A7H1NT82-F1
#
_cell.length_a   1.000
_cell.length_b   1.000
_cell.length_c   1.000
_cell.angle_alpha   90.00
_cell.angle_beta   90.00
_cell.angle_gamma   90.00
#
_symmetry.space_group_name_H-M   'P 1'
#
loop_
_entity.id
_entity.type
_entity.pdbx_description
1 polymer ?
#
loop_
_entity_poly.entity_id
_entity_poly.type
_entity_poly.pdbx_seq_one_letter_code
_entity_poly.pdbx_strand_id
1 'polypeptide(L)'
;MIRELNVVELNTVAGGQLFDGSYWANTLNLFIAPIAPGIGNLLIGTSNVINSAQQSIFGSVGSLLDGLGGPLLRLAHQFNDYVIYQATKGLVQLGQSLGGTATVGSYHYENEWVNYSQA
;
A
#
# COMPACT_ATOMS: atom_id res chain seq x y z
N MET A 1 -25.31 -48.61 -11.49
CA MET A 1 -24.08 -48.39 -12.29
C MET A 1 -23.85 -46.88 -12.31
N ILE A 2 -22.76 -46.37 -11.75
CA ILE A 2 -22.41 -44.94 -11.80
C ILE A 2 -21.49 -44.77 -13.00
N ARG A 3 -21.84 -43.85 -13.91
CA ARG A 3 -21.01 -43.45 -15.05
C ARG A 3 -20.48 -42.05 -14.78
N GLU A 4 -19.22 -41.81 -15.14
CA GLU A 4 -18.63 -40.47 -15.12
C GLU A 4 -19.16 -39.60 -16.27
N LEU A 5 -19.39 -38.33 -15.97
CA LEU A 5 -19.81 -37.32 -16.94
C LEU A 5 -18.57 -36.72 -17.60
N ASN A 6 -18.66 -36.46 -18.91
CA ASN A 6 -17.62 -35.70 -19.60
C ASN A 6 -17.76 -34.20 -19.33
N VAL A 7 -16.76 -33.41 -19.71
CA VAL A 7 -16.68 -31.97 -19.44
C VAL A 7 -17.88 -31.18 -19.99
N VAL A 8 -18.43 -31.56 -21.15
CA VAL A 8 -19.59 -30.91 -21.77
C VAL A 8 -20.87 -31.22 -20.99
N GLU A 9 -21.04 -32.47 -20.58
CA GLU A 9 -22.15 -32.91 -19.74
C GLU A 9 -22.08 -32.25 -18.35
N LEU A 10 -20.88 -32.15 -17.78
CA LEU A 10 -20.64 -31.46 -16.50
C LEU A 10 -21.03 -29.97 -16.59
N ASN A 11 -20.60 -29.29 -17.66
CA ASN A 11 -20.94 -27.88 -17.87
C ASN A 11 -22.45 -27.69 -18.07
N THR A 12 -23.10 -28.63 -18.78
CA THR A 12 -24.54 -28.59 -19.02
C THR A 12 -25.33 -28.80 -17.72
N VAL A 13 -24.91 -29.75 -16.88
CA VAL A 13 -25.52 -30.00 -15.55
C VAL A 13 -25.32 -28.79 -14.62
N ALA A 14 -24.22 -28.07 -14.75
CA ALA A 14 -23.95 -26.85 -14.00
C ALA A 14 -24.52 -25.57 -14.65
N GLY A 15 -25.44 -25.70 -15.62
CA GLY A 15 -26.11 -24.54 -16.23
C GLY A 15 -25.20 -23.64 -17.08
N GLY A 16 -24.09 -24.19 -17.59
CA GLY A 16 -23.10 -23.47 -18.40
C GLY A 16 -22.09 -22.64 -17.60
N GLN A 17 -22.15 -22.68 -16.27
CA GLN A 17 -21.40 -21.75 -15.42
C GLN A 17 -19.97 -22.19 -15.09
N LEU A 18 -19.64 -23.49 -15.21
CA LEU A 18 -18.34 -24.02 -14.76
C LEU A 18 -17.15 -23.55 -15.60
N PHE A 19 -17.37 -23.15 -16.86
CA PHE A 19 -16.32 -22.62 -17.73
C PHE A 19 -16.59 -21.16 -18.15
N ASP A 20 -17.59 -20.54 -17.55
CA ASP A 20 -17.81 -19.12 -17.71
C ASP A 20 -16.75 -18.36 -16.89
N GLY A 21 -15.88 -17.62 -17.57
CA GLY A 21 -14.84 -16.80 -16.91
C GLY A 21 -15.44 -15.78 -15.93
N SER A 22 -16.70 -15.38 -16.13
CA SER A 22 -17.41 -14.48 -15.22
C SER A 22 -17.82 -15.17 -13.91
N TYR A 23 -18.09 -16.48 -13.93
CA TYR A 23 -18.40 -17.25 -12.73
C TYR A 23 -17.18 -17.36 -11.82
N TRP A 24 -16.02 -17.70 -12.37
CA TRP A 24 -14.77 -17.75 -11.61
C TRP A 24 -14.31 -16.38 -11.14
N ALA A 25 -14.47 -15.32 -11.95
CA ALA A 25 -14.18 -13.95 -11.53
C ALA A 25 -15.08 -13.49 -10.37
N ASN A 26 -16.39 -13.78 -10.44
CA ASN A 26 -17.33 -13.48 -9.35
C ASN A 26 -17.03 -14.29 -8.09
N THR A 27 -16.67 -15.56 -8.25
CA THR A 27 -16.28 -16.43 -7.12
C THR A 27 -15.00 -15.93 -6.46
N LEU A 28 -13.97 -15.57 -7.23
CA LEU A 28 -12.74 -14.98 -6.69
C LEU A 28 -13.02 -13.66 -5.97
N ASN A 29 -13.86 -12.79 -6.54
CA ASN A 29 -14.26 -11.52 -5.94
C ASN A 29 -15.00 -11.72 -4.62
N LEU A 30 -15.85 -12.75 -4.48
CA LEU A 30 -16.53 -13.08 -3.22
C LEU A 30 -15.55 -13.44 -2.10
N PHE A 31 -14.38 -14.02 -2.40
CA PHE A 31 -13.37 -14.35 -1.40
C PHE A 31 -12.38 -13.22 -1.12
N ILE A 32 -11.98 -12.46 -2.15
CA ILE A 32 -10.94 -11.43 -2.03
C ILE A 32 -11.52 -10.07 -1.61
N ALA A 33 -12.70 -9.69 -2.12
CA ALA A 33 -13.27 -8.37 -1.83
C ALA A 33 -13.52 -8.11 -0.33
N PRO A 34 -13.93 -9.09 0.51
CA PRO A 34 -14.11 -8.85 1.94
C PRO A 34 -12.80 -8.60 2.70
N ILE A 35 -11.67 -9.14 2.23
CA ILE A 35 -10.36 -9.03 2.91
C ILE A 35 -9.51 -7.88 2.37
N ALA A 36 -9.74 -7.45 1.13
CA ALA A 36 -8.98 -6.38 0.49
C ALA A 36 -8.96 -5.06 1.30
N PRO A 37 -10.07 -4.58 1.88
CA PRO A 37 -10.04 -3.38 2.74
C PRO A 37 -9.16 -3.53 3.98
N GLY A 38 -9.11 -4.73 4.55
CA GLY A 38 -8.24 -5.04 5.71
C GLY A 38 -6.77 -4.98 5.35
N ILE A 39 -6.40 -5.56 4.19
CA ILE A 39 -5.04 -5.43 3.62
C ILE A 39 -4.75 -3.96 3.31
N GLY A 40 -5.72 -3.24 2.75
CA GLY A 40 -5.57 -1.82 2.45
C GLY A 40 -5.29 -0.96 3.68
N ASN A 41 -6.01 -1.21 4.78
CA ASN A 41 -5.77 -0.56 6.06
C ASN A 41 -4.40 -0.91 6.65
N LEU A 42 -3.93 -2.15 6.49
CA LEU A 42 -2.59 -2.55 6.92
C LEU A 42 -1.50 -1.76 6.18
N LEU A 43 -1.62 -1.62 4.86
CA LEU A 43 -0.65 -0.86 4.04
C LEU A 43 -0.61 0.62 4.44
N ILE A 44 -1.78 1.25 4.63
CA ILE A 44 -1.87 2.64 5.12
C ILE A 44 -1.26 2.74 6.52
N GLY A 45 -1.55 1.79 7.41
CA GLY A 45 -0.97 1.73 8.75
C GLY A 45 0.55 1.59 8.74
N THR A 46 1.11 0.74 7.87
CA THR A 46 2.56 0.62 7.68
C THR A 46 3.19 1.92 7.21
N SER A 47 2.56 2.62 6.26
CA SER A 47 2.99 3.94 5.81
C SER A 47 3.05 4.94 6.98
N ASN A 48 2.02 4.95 7.83
CA ASN A 48 1.98 5.82 9.01
C ASN A 48 3.10 5.48 10.01
N VAL A 49 3.36 4.20 10.26
CA VAL A 49 4.43 3.76 11.17
C VAL A 49 5.80 4.21 10.65
N ILE A 50 6.07 4.05 9.36
CA ILE A 50 7.34 4.47 8.75
C ILE A 50 7.53 5.99 8.92
N ASN A 51 6.53 6.79 8.55
CA ASN A 51 6.61 8.24 8.66
C ASN A 51 6.71 8.72 10.13
N SER A 52 6.02 8.05 11.06
CA SER A 52 6.14 8.35 12.49
C SER A 52 7.53 7.98 13.03
N ALA A 53 8.13 6.90 12.55
CA ALA A 53 9.48 6.49 12.95
C ALA A 53 10.53 7.49 12.45
N GLN A 54 10.40 7.98 11.21
CA GLN A 54 11.25 9.05 10.71
C GLN A 54 11.12 10.31 11.57
N GLN A 55 9.91 10.77 11.88
CA GLN A 55 9.72 11.98 12.70
C GLN A 55 10.26 11.88 14.13
N SER A 56 10.16 10.71 14.77
CA SER A 56 10.49 10.55 16.19
C SER A 56 11.87 9.97 16.47
N ILE A 57 12.30 8.97 15.69
CA ILE A 57 13.52 8.20 15.96
C ILE A 57 14.69 8.72 15.14
N PHE A 58 14.45 9.04 13.87
CA PHE A 58 15.52 9.36 12.93
C PHE A 58 15.68 10.86 12.62
N GLY A 59 14.63 11.67 12.78
CA GLY A 59 14.64 13.10 12.43
C GLY A 59 15.62 13.92 13.26
N SER A 60 15.82 13.56 14.53
CA SER A 60 16.82 14.20 15.40
C SER A 60 18.26 13.90 14.96
N VAL A 61 18.50 12.70 14.44
CA VAL A 61 19.81 12.29 13.90
C VAL A 61 20.05 12.93 12.53
N GLY A 62 19.04 12.95 11.66
CA GLY A 62 19.11 13.60 10.34
C GLY A 62 19.43 15.08 10.45
N SER A 63 18.69 15.80 11.30
CA SER A 63 18.95 17.23 11.58
C SER A 63 20.35 17.51 12.13
N LEU A 64 20.86 16.62 12.98
CA LEU A 64 22.22 16.73 13.53
C LEU A 64 23.29 16.50 12.45
N LEU A 65 23.09 15.50 11.58
CA LEU A 65 24.00 15.21 10.47
C LEU A 65 24.02 16.32 9.43
N ASP A 66 22.88 16.96 9.17
CA ASP A 66 22.80 18.12 8.28
C ASP A 66 23.62 19.30 8.81
N GLY A 67 23.53 19.57 10.12
CA GLY A 67 24.27 20.64 10.78
C GLY A 67 25.79 20.42 10.80
N LEU A 68 26.24 19.17 10.96
CA LEU A 68 27.67 18.82 11.02
C LEU A 68 28.28 18.55 9.64
N GLY A 69 27.47 18.10 8.70
CA GLY A 69 27.89 17.55 7.43
C GLY A 69 27.91 18.51 6.24
N GLY A 70 27.28 19.67 6.40
CA GLY A 70 27.20 20.68 5.35
C GLY A 70 26.28 20.30 4.17
N PRO A 71 26.33 21.05 3.06
CA PRO A 71 25.31 21.01 2.00
C PRO A 71 25.12 19.65 1.32
N LEU A 72 26.19 18.87 1.16
CA LEU A 72 26.11 17.56 0.48
C LEU A 72 25.37 16.52 1.32
N LEU A 73 25.58 16.52 2.65
CA LEU A 73 24.86 15.62 3.55
C LEU A 73 23.39 16.03 3.67
N ARG A 74 23.09 17.34 3.68
CA ARG A 74 21.72 17.85 3.62
C ARG A 74 20.97 17.41 2.35
N LEU A 75 21.64 17.43 1.19
CA LEU A 75 21.05 16.92 -0.06
C LEU A 75 20.83 15.40 -0.02
N ALA A 76 21.78 14.65 0.55
CA ALA A 76 21.63 13.20 0.70
C ALA A 76 20.48 12.85 1.65
N HIS A 77 20.34 13.58 2.75
CA HIS A 77 19.23 13.44 3.69
C HIS A 77 17.88 13.73 3.02
N GLN A 78 17.75 14.89 2.36
CA GLN A 78 16.54 15.24 1.62
C GLN A 78 16.18 14.20 0.54
N PHE A 79 17.18 13.68 -0.19
CA PHE A 79 16.96 12.64 -1.18
C PHE A 79 16.44 11.35 -0.54
N ASN A 80 17.04 10.90 0.57
CA ASN A 80 16.58 9.73 1.31
C ASN A 80 15.13 9.88 1.76
N ASP A 81 14.78 11.04 2.34
CA ASP A 81 13.41 11.30 2.78
C ASP A 81 12.41 11.32 1.62
N TYR A 82 12.82 11.88 0.47
CA TYR A 82 11.99 11.87 -0.73
C TYR A 82 11.71 10.45 -1.24
N VAL A 83 12.72 9.57 -1.24
CA VAL A 83 12.55 8.17 -1.65
C VAL A 83 11.55 7.46 -0.73
N ILE A 84 11.68 7.65 0.59
CA ILE A 84 10.76 7.06 1.57
C ILE A 84 9.35 7.65 1.42
N TYR A 85 9.23 8.95 1.16
CA TYR A 85 7.96 9.59 0.85
C TYR A 85 7.26 8.95 -0.34
N GLN A 86 7.95 8.74 -1.45
CA GLN A 86 7.34 8.11 -2.63
C GLN A 86 6.92 6.66 -2.35
N ALA A 87 7.74 5.90 -1.62
CA ALA A 87 7.38 4.54 -1.23
C ALA A 87 6.13 4.50 -0.33
N THR A 88 6.09 5.34 0.71
CA THR A 88 4.99 5.38 1.68
C THR A 88 3.70 5.94 1.05
N LYS A 89 3.81 6.90 0.14
CA LYS A 89 2.69 7.39 -0.68
C LYS A 89 2.14 6.30 -1.61
N GLY A 90 3.01 5.50 -2.21
CA GLY A 90 2.63 4.33 -3.01
C GLY A 90 1.88 3.28 -2.18
N LEU A 91 2.33 2.99 -0.95
CA LEU A 91 1.61 2.10 -0.03
C LEU A 91 0.21 2.62 0.31
N VAL A 92 0.06 3.93 0.53
CA VAL A 92 -1.25 4.56 0.79
C VAL A 92 -2.15 4.47 -0.43
N GLN A 93 -1.65 4.77 -1.62
CA GLN A 93 -2.43 4.68 -2.87
C GLN A 93 -2.88 3.23 -3.13
N LEU A 94 -1.98 2.26 -2.95
CA LEU A 94 -2.32 0.85 -3.06
C LEU A 94 -3.36 0.46 -2.00
N GLY A 95 -3.18 0.91 -0.76
CA GLY A 95 -4.13 0.62 0.31
C GLY A 95 -5.53 1.19 0.06
N GLN A 96 -5.61 2.42 -0.43
CA GLN A 96 -6.87 3.05 -0.84
C GLN A 96 -7.50 2.33 -2.04
N SER A 97 -6.70 1.89 -3.01
CA SER A 97 -7.22 1.13 -4.16
C SER A 97 -7.81 -0.22 -3.78
N LEU A 98 -7.34 -0.82 -2.68
CA LEU A 98 -7.90 -2.04 -2.08
C LEU A 98 -9.12 -1.78 -1.20
N GLY A 99 -9.59 -0.54 -1.11
CA GLY A 99 -10.75 -0.15 -0.29
C GLY A 99 -10.41 0.14 1.18
N GLY A 100 -9.13 0.32 1.51
CA GLY A 100 -8.71 0.76 2.84
C GLY A 100 -9.22 2.18 3.15
N THR A 101 -9.69 2.38 4.38
CA THR A 101 -10.26 3.63 4.89
C THR A 101 -9.53 4.17 6.12
N ALA A 102 -8.42 3.54 6.51
CA ALA A 102 -7.58 4.03 7.60
C ALA A 102 -7.11 5.47 7.31
N THR A 103 -7.02 6.28 8.35
CA THR A 103 -6.55 7.67 8.23
C THR A 103 -5.09 7.70 7.78
N VAL A 104 -4.81 8.52 6.77
CA VAL A 104 -3.44 8.78 6.31
C VAL A 104 -2.81 9.80 7.27
N GLY A 105 -1.67 9.44 7.84
CA GLY A 105 -0.88 10.31 8.71
C GLY A 105 -0.07 11.33 7.93
N SER A 106 0.63 12.22 8.64
CA SER A 106 1.53 13.20 8.03
C SER A 106 2.79 12.54 7.47
N TYR A 107 3.26 13.03 6.33
CA TYR A 107 4.51 12.56 5.74
C TYR A 107 5.71 13.32 6.31
N HIS A 108 6.76 12.60 6.69
CA HIS A 108 7.97 13.20 7.24
C HIS A 108 8.63 14.18 6.27
N TYR A 109 8.80 13.76 5.00
CA TYR A 109 9.40 14.60 3.96
C TYR A 109 8.65 15.92 3.75
N GLU A 110 7.31 15.87 3.69
CA GLU A 110 6.50 17.08 3.51
C GLU A 110 6.64 18.01 4.71
N ASN A 111 6.69 17.46 5.92
CA ASN A 111 6.88 18.24 7.14
C ASN A 111 8.23 18.94 7.17
N GLU A 112 9.33 18.27 6.81
CA GLU A 112 10.69 18.83 6.91
C GLU A 112 11.11 19.69 5.70
N TRP A 113 10.68 19.34 4.49
CA TRP A 113 11.26 19.93 3.28
C TRP A 113 10.29 20.79 2.48
N VAL A 114 8.99 20.55 2.60
CA VAL A 114 7.96 21.29 1.86
C VAL A 114 7.32 22.35 2.75
N ASN A 115 6.79 21.92 3.89
CA ASN A 115 6.05 22.78 4.82
C ASN A 115 6.98 23.63 5.69
N TYR A 116 8.15 23.10 6.08
CA TYR A 116 9.16 23.85 6.84
C TYR A 116 9.85 24.95 6.02
N SER A 117 9.79 24.90 4.69
CA SER A 117 10.45 25.88 3.81
C SER A 117 9.72 27.23 3.68
N GLN A 118 8.58 27.39 4.34
CA GLN A 118 7.73 28.60 4.30
C GLN A 118 7.72 29.42 5.60
N ALA A 119 8.54 29.08 6.60
CA ALA A 119 8.73 29.84 7.84
C ALA A 119 10.13 30.46 7.89
#